data_AF-A0A6B1BET6-F1
#
_entry.id   AF-A0A6B1BET6-F1
#
_cell.length_a   1.000
_cell.length_b   1.000
_cell.length_c   1.000
_cell.angle_alpha   90.00
_cell.angle_beta   90.00
_cell.angle_gamma   90.00
#
_symmetry.space_group_name_H-M   'P 1'
#
loop_
_entity.id
_entity.type
_entity.pdbx_description
1 polymer ?
#
loop_
_entity_poly.entity_id
_entity_poly.type
_entity_poly.pdbx_seq_one_letter_code
_entity_poly.pdbx_strand_id
1 'polypeptide(L)'
;MLIAKIPDDALVVRGGKNRPEDIRRGSGTHPDGIAGVSVESSEGVSISELARMIPHGQVGVTTVGEIRKAGGDVVRTSGRSPYHATLTGLTPEQVSELFVPTIPNPVREK
;
A
#
# COMPACT_ATOMS: atom_id res chain seq x y z
N MET A 1 6.32 23.15 5.18
CA MET A 1 4.97 22.59 5.30
C MET A 1 5.12 21.21 5.93
N LEU A 2 4.64 21.01 7.16
CA LEU A 2 4.63 19.66 7.75
C LEU A 2 3.62 18.83 6.95
N ILE A 3 4.11 17.86 6.18
CA ILE A 3 3.23 16.83 5.62
C ILE A 3 2.70 16.05 6.83
N ALA A 4 1.39 16.12 7.07
CA ALA A 4 0.78 15.39 8.16
C ALA A 4 1.06 13.89 7.97
N LYS A 5 1.69 13.28 8.98
CA LYS A 5 2.03 11.85 8.98
C LYS A 5 0.73 11.04 8.91
N ILE A 6 0.72 9.98 8.09
CA ILE A 6 -0.44 9.07 8.05
C ILE A 6 -0.50 8.33 9.42
N PRO A 7 -1.66 8.31 10.10
CA PRO A 7 -1.86 7.63 11.39
C PRO A 7 -1.54 6.14 11.34
N ASP A 8 -1.17 5.52 12.48
CA ASP A 8 -0.78 4.11 12.55
C ASP A 8 -1.95 3.15 12.31
N ASP A 9 -3.18 3.54 12.66
CA ASP A 9 -4.40 2.78 12.47
C ASP A 9 -4.97 2.88 11.04
N ALA A 10 -4.41 3.76 10.21
CA ALA A 10 -4.79 3.88 8.81
C ALA A 10 -4.56 2.55 8.08
N LEU A 11 -5.58 2.12 7.33
CA LEU A 11 -5.47 0.96 6.47
C LEU A 11 -4.49 1.24 5.33
N VAL A 12 -3.83 0.18 4.87
CA VAL A 12 -2.94 0.19 3.72
C VAL A 12 -3.32 -0.95 2.81
N VAL A 13 -3.65 -0.64 1.56
CA VAL A 13 -4.12 -1.60 0.56
C VAL A 13 -3.16 -1.64 -0.61
N ARG A 14 -2.76 -2.84 -1.02
CA ARG A 14 -1.95 -3.05 -2.22
C ARG A 14 -2.57 -4.07 -3.15
N GLY A 15 -2.69 -3.70 -4.42
CA GLY A 15 -3.19 -4.59 -5.46
C GLY A 15 -2.19 -5.64 -5.92
N GLY A 16 -2.72 -6.80 -6.30
CA GLY A 16 -1.96 -7.92 -6.85
C GLY A 16 -1.88 -9.07 -5.86
N LYS A 17 -1.08 -10.09 -6.21
CA LYS A 17 -0.85 -11.28 -5.38
C LYS A 17 0.17 -11.04 -4.25
N ASN A 18 0.85 -9.90 -4.28
CA ASN A 18 1.85 -9.46 -3.30
C ASN A 18 2.94 -10.50 -3.00
N ARG A 19 3.35 -11.29 -3.99
CA ARG A 19 4.52 -12.19 -3.88
C ARG A 19 5.82 -11.38 -3.90
N PRO A 20 6.93 -11.84 -3.30
CA PRO A 20 8.17 -11.06 -3.28
C PRO A 20 8.65 -10.63 -4.68
N GLU A 21 8.52 -11.48 -5.70
CA GLU A 21 8.87 -11.17 -7.09
C GLU A 21 7.96 -10.10 -7.73
N ASP A 22 6.69 -10.06 -7.34
CA ASP A 22 5.74 -9.05 -7.80
C ASP A 22 5.98 -7.71 -7.12
N ILE A 23 6.29 -7.72 -5.81
CA ILE A 23 6.68 -6.51 -5.08
C ILE A 23 7.97 -5.95 -5.67
N ARG A 24 8.99 -6.77 -5.89
CA ARG A 24 10.27 -6.36 -6.49
C ARG A 24 10.06 -5.70 -7.85
N ARG A 25 9.28 -6.33 -8.73
CA ARG A 25 8.97 -5.79 -10.07
C ARG A 25 8.15 -4.50 -10.01
N GLY A 26 7.28 -4.36 -9.02
CA GLY A 26 6.42 -3.19 -8.82
C GLY A 26 7.02 -2.10 -7.93
N SER A 27 8.27 -2.24 -7.49
CA SER A 27 8.97 -1.26 -6.66
C SER A 27 9.85 -0.35 -7.53
N GLY A 28 10.00 0.90 -7.12
CA GLY A 28 10.83 1.88 -7.79
C GLY A 28 10.80 3.23 -7.07
N THR A 29 11.46 4.24 -7.66
CA THR A 29 11.41 5.60 -7.13
C THR A 29 10.20 6.33 -7.70
N HIS A 30 9.28 6.72 -6.82
CA HIS A 30 8.12 7.54 -7.18
C HIS A 30 8.58 8.92 -7.70
N PRO A 31 7.84 9.60 -8.60
CA PRO A 31 8.16 10.96 -9.06
C PRO A 31 8.36 11.99 -7.94
N ASP A 32 7.72 11.79 -6.80
CA ASP A 32 7.88 12.61 -5.57
C ASP A 32 9.20 12.30 -4.82
N GLY A 33 10.04 11.41 -5.33
CA GLY A 33 11.37 11.09 -4.79
C GLY A 33 11.41 9.93 -3.78
N ILE A 34 10.27 9.31 -3.46
CA ILE A 34 10.19 8.22 -2.47
C ILE A 34 10.42 6.87 -3.15
N ALA A 35 11.47 6.15 -2.76
CA ALA A 35 11.72 4.79 -3.21
C ALA A 35 10.87 3.78 -2.44
N GLY A 36 10.22 2.87 -3.16
CA GLY A 36 9.40 1.85 -2.54
C GLY A 36 8.31 1.33 -3.46
N VAL A 37 7.16 0.99 -2.89
CA VAL A 37 6.08 0.32 -3.59
C VAL A 37 4.76 1.07 -3.38
N SER A 38 4.00 1.27 -4.47
CA SER A 38 2.72 1.98 -4.41
C SER A 38 1.67 1.23 -3.59
N VAL A 39 0.96 1.97 -2.75
CA VAL A 39 -0.15 1.52 -1.92
C VAL A 39 -1.24 2.60 -1.87
N GLU A 40 -2.42 2.25 -1.39
CA GLU A 40 -3.50 3.18 -1.07
C GLU A 40 -3.68 3.18 0.45
N SER A 41 -3.74 4.36 1.08
CA SER A 41 -3.84 4.45 2.54
C SER A 41 -4.60 5.68 3.02
N SER A 42 -5.48 5.47 4.00
CA SER A 42 -6.17 6.51 4.75
C SER A 42 -6.78 5.95 6.03
N GLU A 43 -6.88 6.79 7.06
CA GLU A 43 -7.67 6.51 8.27
C GLU A 43 -9.17 6.63 7.95
N GLY A 44 -9.99 5.79 8.58
CA GLY A 44 -11.46 5.87 8.49
C GLY A 44 -12.07 5.52 7.12
N VAL A 45 -11.28 5.08 6.14
CA VAL A 45 -11.75 4.74 4.78
C VAL A 45 -11.82 3.22 4.62
N SER A 46 -12.88 2.74 3.97
CA SER A 46 -13.10 1.30 3.75
C SER A 46 -12.10 0.71 2.74
N ILE A 47 -11.87 -0.61 2.83
CA ILE A 47 -11.03 -1.35 1.86
C ILE A 47 -11.54 -1.14 0.43
N SER A 48 -12.87 -1.17 0.21
CA SER A 48 -13.45 -0.98 -1.12
C SER A 48 -13.16 0.39 -1.72
N GLU A 49 -13.24 1.45 -0.91
CA GLU A 49 -12.94 2.80 -1.39
C GLU A 49 -11.44 2.98 -1.66
N LEU A 50 -10.56 2.43 -0.80
CA LEU A 50 -9.12 2.40 -1.07
C LEU A 50 -8.79 1.57 -2.32
N ALA A 51 -9.52 0.48 -2.58
CA ALA A 51 -9.29 -0.39 -3.73
C ALA A 51 -9.90 0.14 -5.05
N ARG A 52 -10.68 1.22 -5.02
CA ARG A 52 -11.48 1.71 -6.16
C ARG A 52 -10.68 1.86 -7.46
N MET A 53 -9.47 2.40 -7.35
CA MET A 53 -8.57 2.66 -8.48
C MET A 53 -7.57 1.52 -8.75
N ILE A 54 -7.59 0.44 -7.95
CA ILE A 54 -6.68 -0.70 -8.09
C ILE A 54 -7.22 -1.62 -9.21
N PRO A 55 -6.46 -1.89 -10.29
CA PRO A 55 -6.95 -2.70 -11.41
C PRO A 55 -6.89 -4.21 -11.16
N HIS A 56 -6.13 -4.65 -10.16
CA HIS A 56 -5.88 -6.06 -9.87
C HIS A 56 -7.10 -6.77 -9.26
N GLY A 57 -7.25 -8.07 -9.52
CA GLY A 57 -8.36 -8.89 -8.99
C GLY A 57 -8.24 -9.30 -7.52
N GLN A 58 -7.11 -9.02 -6.88
CA GLN A 58 -6.86 -9.31 -5.47
C GLN A 58 -6.13 -8.13 -4.81
N VAL A 59 -6.29 -8.00 -3.51
CA VAL A 59 -5.62 -6.99 -2.68
C VAL A 59 -5.07 -7.62 -1.40
N GLY A 60 -3.92 -7.15 -0.97
CA GLY A 60 -3.43 -7.33 0.40
C GLY A 60 -3.82 -6.13 1.25
N VAL A 61 -4.04 -6.35 2.54
CA VAL A 61 -4.44 -5.30 3.48
C VAL A 61 -3.62 -5.42 4.76
N THR A 62 -3.11 -4.30 5.23
CA THR A 62 -2.44 -4.16 6.52
C THR A 62 -2.72 -2.78 7.11
N THR A 63 -1.97 -2.36 8.12
CA THR A 63 -2.02 -1.00 8.67
C THR A 63 -0.65 -0.32 8.58
N VAL A 64 -0.66 1.01 8.67
CA VAL A 64 0.58 1.80 8.74
C VAL A 64 1.42 1.41 9.98
N GLY A 65 0.76 1.14 11.10
CA GLY A 65 1.42 0.72 12.34
C GLY A 65 2.17 -0.59 12.20
N GLU A 66 1.59 -1.60 11.54
CA GLU A 66 2.28 -2.88 11.28
C GLU A 66 3.49 -2.71 10.36
N ILE A 67 3.38 -1.85 9.32
CA ILE A 67 4.51 -1.51 8.45
C ILE A 67 5.64 -0.83 9.24
N ARG A 68 5.29 0.10 10.13
CA ARG A 68 6.27 0.79 10.99
C ARG A 68 6.92 -0.15 12.00
N LYS A 69 6.17 -1.08 12.59
CA LYS A 69 6.72 -2.13 13.45
C LYS A 69 7.73 -3.01 12.71
N ALA A 70 7.51 -3.26 11.42
CA ALA A 70 8.45 -3.99 10.57
C ALA A 70 9.70 -3.15 10.16
N GLY A 71 9.75 -1.87 10.49
CA GLY A 71 10.85 -0.95 10.18
C GLY A 71 10.64 -0.08 8.93
N GLY A 72 9.44 -0.11 8.34
CA GLY A 72 9.08 0.70 7.17
C GLY A 72 8.35 2.00 7.52
N ASP A 73 7.87 2.69 6.50
CA ASP A 73 6.90 3.78 6.65
C ASP A 73 5.98 3.86 5.42
N VAL A 74 4.86 4.58 5.57
CA VAL A 74 3.94 4.91 4.49
C VAL A 74 3.89 6.42 4.33
N VAL A 75 4.37 6.90 3.19
CA VAL A 75 4.51 8.32 2.88
C VAL A 75 3.46 8.71 1.84
N ARG A 76 2.71 9.78 2.12
CA ARG A 76 1.75 10.34 1.16
C ARG A 76 2.51 10.81 -0.10
N THR A 77 2.12 10.31 -1.26
CA THR A 77 2.70 10.66 -2.56
C THR A 77 1.60 10.87 -3.60
N SER A 78 1.88 11.69 -4.61
CA SER A 78 0.96 12.01 -5.69
C SER A 78 0.54 10.76 -6.48
N GLY A 79 -0.68 10.72 -6.99
CA GLY A 79 -1.20 9.56 -7.71
C GLY A 79 -2.60 9.80 -8.26
N ARG A 80 -3.18 8.79 -8.90
CA ARG A 80 -4.54 8.89 -9.47
C ARG A 80 -5.64 8.95 -8.41
N SER A 81 -5.38 8.34 -7.26
CA SER A 81 -6.28 8.30 -6.10
C SER A 81 -5.84 9.36 -5.09
N PRO A 82 -6.78 10.02 -4.37
CA PRO A 82 -6.43 10.91 -3.27
C PRO A 82 -5.76 10.16 -2.10
N TYR A 83 -5.88 8.84 -2.07
CA TYR A 83 -5.32 7.97 -1.04
C TYR A 83 -3.98 7.35 -1.44
N HIS A 84 -3.42 7.72 -2.59
CA HIS A 84 -2.16 7.16 -3.04
C HIS A 84 -1.05 7.47 -2.04
N ALA A 85 -0.17 6.49 -1.82
CA ALA A 85 0.98 6.58 -0.96
C ALA A 85 2.06 5.61 -1.43
N THR A 86 3.25 5.75 -0.86
CA THR A 86 4.38 4.84 -1.11
C THR A 86 4.81 4.22 0.21
N LEU A 87 4.81 2.89 0.26
CA LEU A 87 5.46 2.12 1.33
C LEU A 87 6.96 2.08 1.06
N THR A 88 7.77 2.52 2.02
CA THR A 88 9.23 2.57 1.92
C THR A 88 9.92 1.84 3.08
N GLY A 89 11.23 1.59 2.95
CA GLY A 89 12.09 1.08 4.01
C GLY A 89 12.07 -0.43 4.24
N LEU A 90 11.29 -1.20 3.49
CA LEU A 90 11.19 -2.66 3.62
C LEU A 90 11.68 -3.40 2.38
N THR A 91 12.17 -4.62 2.56
CA THR A 91 12.47 -5.53 1.45
C THR A 91 11.19 -6.10 0.82
N PRO A 92 11.26 -6.59 -0.43
CA PRO A 92 10.11 -7.25 -1.06
C PRO A 92 9.53 -8.41 -0.25
N GLU A 93 10.39 -9.15 0.46
CA GLU A 93 10.00 -10.27 1.31
C GLU A 93 9.20 -9.80 2.53
N GLN A 94 9.68 -8.76 3.24
CA GLN A 94 8.97 -8.18 4.38
C GLN A 94 7.62 -7.57 3.96
N VAL A 95 7.57 -6.89 2.81
CA VAL A 95 6.30 -6.39 2.26
C VAL A 95 5.37 -7.57 1.93
N SER A 96 5.88 -8.65 1.33
CA SER A 96 5.06 -9.82 1.02
C SER A 96 4.41 -10.42 2.28
N GLU A 97 5.18 -10.58 3.35
CA GLU A 97 4.70 -11.09 4.65
C GLU A 97 3.56 -10.23 5.24
N LEU A 98 3.62 -8.91 5.06
CA LEU A 98 2.60 -7.98 5.56
C LEU A 98 1.30 -7.98 4.75
N PHE A 99 1.35 -8.36 3.45
CA PHE A 99 0.23 -8.22 2.52
C PHE A 99 -0.35 -9.57 2.05
N VAL A 100 0.16 -10.69 2.57
CA VAL A 100 -0.28 -12.05 2.27
C VAL A 100 -0.80 -12.72 3.55
N PRO A 101 -1.93 -13.46 3.51
CA PRO A 101 -2.75 -13.78 2.34
C PRO A 101 -3.54 -12.58 1.81
N THR A 102 -3.71 -12.54 0.48
CA THR A 102 -4.57 -11.55 -0.18
C THR A 102 -6.03 -11.98 -0.15
N ILE A 103 -6.94 -11.01 -0.20
CA ILE A 103 -8.37 -11.23 -0.41
C ILE A 103 -8.77 -10.88 -1.86
N PRO A 104 -9.91 -11.37 -2.37
CA PRO A 104 -10.50 -10.84 -3.59
C PRO A 104 -10.65 -9.31 -3.53
N ASN A 105 -10.42 -8.63 -4.66
CA ASN A 105 -10.61 -7.19 -4.71
C ASN A 105 -12.12 -6.88 -4.70
N PRO A 106 -12.65 -6.23 -3.65
CA PRO A 106 -14.10 -6.03 -3.47
C PRO A 106 -14.75 -5.13 -4.54
N VAL A 107 -13.96 -4.43 -5.37
CA VAL A 107 -14.48 -3.60 -6.48
C VAL A 107 -14.24 -4.20 -7.87
N ARG A 108 -13.75 -5.45 -7.92
CA ARG A 108 -13.52 -6.22 -9.16
C ARG A 108 -14.28 -7.53 -9.18
N GLU A 109 -14.94 -7.89 -8.07
CA GLU A 109 -15.93 -8.96 -8.06
C GLU A 109 -17.06 -8.60 -9.03
N LYS A 110 -17.48 -9.59 -9.82
CA LYS A 110 -18.66 -9.52 -10.68
C LYS A 110 -19.87 -10.00 -9.91
#